data_AF-A0A0F6IDT1-F1
#
_entry.id   AF-A0A0F6IDT1-F1
#
_cell.length_a   1.000
_cell.length_b   1.000
_cell.length_c   1.000
_cell.angle_alpha   90.00
_cell.angle_beta   90.00
_cell.angle_gamma   90.00
#
_symmetry.space_group_name_H-M   'P 1'
#
loop_
_entity.id
_entity.type
_entity.pdbx_description
1 polymer ?
#
loop_
_entity_poly.entity_id
_entity_poly.type
_entity_poly.pdbx_seq_one_letter_code
_entity_poly.pdbx_strand_id
1 'polypeptide(L)'
;MKRNSSSGQSQSNEKPQTSVSENVPEKSSTEKKEPQISKIYKAIEDVKLDIRYYFLQDEYVEKLASIYIKNEGPLEKLGIDPKKYLEYARDSFDRYKQLDKKMPLEPMNKKSWDHVEKSLNELITKLLEKFSK
;
A
#
# COMPACT_ATOMS: atom_id res chain seq x y z
N MET A 1 -33.41 -42.50 28.96
CA MET A 1 -32.67 -43.76 28.70
C MET A 1 -31.36 -43.39 28.03
N LYS A 2 -30.23 -43.41 28.75
CA LYS A 2 -29.23 -44.50 28.83
C LYS A 2 -28.43 -44.65 27.52
N ARG A 3 -27.18 -44.14 27.50
CA ARG A 3 -25.90 -44.90 27.65
C ARG A 3 -25.31 -45.17 26.25
N ASN A 4 -24.02 -45.14 25.94
CA ASN A 4 -22.75 -45.19 26.68
C ASN A 4 -21.64 -44.78 25.66
N SER A 5 -20.57 -44.06 26.01
CA SER A 5 -19.29 -44.57 26.60
C SER A 5 -18.51 -45.44 25.61
N SER A 6 -17.19 -45.38 25.43
CA SER A 6 -16.08 -44.72 26.11
C SER A 6 -14.77 -45.14 25.39
N SER A 7 -13.72 -44.30 25.35
CA SER A 7 -12.49 -44.39 26.16
C SER A 7 -11.32 -45.22 25.60
N GLY A 8 -10.12 -44.63 25.75
CA GLY A 8 -8.81 -45.31 25.84
C GLY A 8 -7.71 -44.38 25.30
N GLN A 9 -7.12 -43.48 26.11
CA GLN A 9 -5.88 -43.64 26.93
C GLN A 9 -4.67 -44.13 26.11
N SER A 10 -3.41 -43.73 26.32
CA SER A 10 -2.65 -42.69 27.07
C SER A 10 -1.17 -43.10 26.92
N GLN A 11 -0.23 -42.21 27.33
CA GLN A 11 1.19 -42.47 27.67
C GLN A 11 2.17 -42.59 26.49
N SER A 12 3.46 -42.23 26.55
CA SER A 12 4.36 -41.54 27.49
C SER A 12 5.71 -41.48 26.74
N ASN A 13 6.37 -40.32 26.65
CA ASN A 13 7.58 -39.93 27.40
C ASN A 13 8.95 -40.35 26.77
N GLU A 14 9.94 -39.45 26.95
CA GLU A 14 11.41 -39.61 26.85
C GLU A 14 12.18 -39.34 25.52
N LYS A 15 13.07 -38.33 25.62
CA LYS A 15 14.33 -38.07 24.89
C LYS A 15 15.46 -38.74 25.72
N PRO A 16 16.72 -39.04 25.26
CA PRO A 16 17.66 -38.02 24.73
C PRO A 16 18.84 -38.51 23.81
N GLN A 17 19.68 -37.54 23.37
CA GLN A 17 21.11 -37.64 22.91
C GLN A 17 21.41 -38.37 21.57
N THR A 18 22.39 -38.06 20.72
CA THR A 18 23.51 -37.09 20.60
C THR A 18 24.10 -37.28 19.19
N SER A 19 24.53 -36.24 18.48
CA SER A 19 25.85 -36.21 17.80
C SER A 19 26.14 -34.86 17.16
N VAL A 20 27.39 -34.48 17.31
CA VAL A 20 28.04 -33.19 17.07
C VAL A 20 28.52 -33.12 15.62
N SER A 21 28.47 -31.94 15.01
CA SER A 21 29.54 -31.51 14.11
C SER A 21 29.60 -29.98 14.03
N GLU A 22 30.71 -29.46 14.55
CA GLU A 22 31.19 -28.08 14.44
C GLU A 22 31.55 -27.74 12.98
N ASN A 23 31.24 -26.52 12.52
CA ASN A 23 32.26 -25.55 12.12
C ASN A 23 31.64 -24.14 11.90
N VAL A 24 32.50 -23.13 12.01
CA VAL A 24 32.22 -21.75 12.43
C VAL A 24 31.86 -20.79 11.26
N PRO A 25 31.92 -19.45 11.39
CA PRO A 25 30.80 -18.54 11.14
C PRO A 25 30.99 -17.70 9.86
N GLU A 26 29.97 -16.95 9.44
CA GLU A 26 30.08 -15.53 9.11
C GLU A 26 28.75 -15.06 8.52
N LYS A 27 27.94 -14.51 9.43
CA LYS A 27 27.21 -13.24 9.29
C LYS A 27 27.12 -12.70 7.85
N SER A 28 26.34 -13.36 6.99
CA SER A 28 25.56 -12.61 6.02
C SER A 28 24.44 -11.96 6.81
N SER A 29 24.65 -10.70 7.18
CA SER A 29 23.57 -9.80 7.52
C SER A 29 22.69 -9.67 6.29
N THR A 30 21.85 -10.66 6.03
CA THR A 30 20.60 -10.45 5.33
C THR A 30 19.76 -9.69 6.35
N GLU A 31 20.02 -8.38 6.45
CA GLU A 31 19.02 -7.44 6.93
C GLU A 31 17.79 -7.75 6.09
N LYS A 32 16.89 -8.56 6.66
CA LYS A 32 15.51 -8.57 6.27
C LYS A 32 15.11 -7.11 6.41
N LYS A 33 15.19 -6.36 5.30
CA LYS A 33 14.46 -5.11 5.16
C LYS A 33 13.02 -5.53 5.34
N GLU A 34 12.59 -5.47 6.59
CA GLU A 34 11.19 -5.34 6.93
C GLU A 34 10.64 -4.34 5.91
N PRO A 35 9.64 -4.73 5.11
CA PRO A 35 9.14 -3.83 4.09
C PRO A 35 8.70 -2.58 4.84
N GLN A 36 9.48 -1.50 4.72
CA GLN A 36 9.07 -0.20 5.22
C GLN A 36 7.76 0.07 4.51
N ILE A 37 6.66 -0.07 5.27
CA ILE A 37 5.33 0.24 4.77
C ILE A 37 5.42 1.68 4.31
N SER A 38 5.32 1.90 2.98
CA SER A 38 5.52 3.23 2.42
C SER A 38 4.56 4.22 3.08
N LYS A 39 5.03 5.45 3.29
CA LYS A 39 4.29 6.50 4.02
C LYS A 39 2.93 6.80 3.39
N ILE A 40 2.76 6.45 2.10
CA ILE A 40 1.51 6.59 1.37
C ILE A 40 0.36 5.78 1.97
N TYR A 41 0.59 4.55 2.43
CA TYR A 41 -0.49 3.73 2.99
C TYR A 41 -1.03 4.31 4.30
N LYS A 42 -0.15 4.89 5.13
CA LYS A 42 -0.55 5.62 6.32
C LYS A 42 -1.38 6.86 5.95
N ALA A 43 -0.95 7.63 4.95
CA ALA A 43 -1.69 8.80 4.51
C ALA A 43 -3.06 8.45 3.90
N ILE A 44 -3.17 7.31 3.22
CA ILE A 44 -4.45 6.80 2.71
C ILE A 44 -5.39 6.47 3.87
N GLU A 45 -4.91 5.77 4.90
CA GLU A 45 -5.73 5.45 6.08
C GLU A 45 -6.16 6.73 6.83
N ASP A 46 -5.26 7.72 6.96
CA ASP A 46 -5.57 9.03 7.56
C ASP A 46 -6.74 9.75 6.85
N VAL A 47 -6.86 9.61 5.52
CA VAL A 47 -7.89 10.32 4.72
C VAL A 47 -9.09 9.45 4.36
N LYS A 48 -9.08 8.16 4.68
CA LYS A 48 -10.13 7.20 4.27
C LYS A 48 -11.53 7.58 4.78
N LEU A 49 -11.62 8.22 5.94
CA LEU A 49 -12.88 8.70 6.52
C LEU A 49 -13.25 10.12 6.06
N ASP A 50 -12.36 10.82 5.35
CA ASP A 50 -12.66 12.11 4.76
C ASP A 50 -13.51 11.90 3.51
N ILE A 51 -14.74 12.41 3.55
CA ILE A 51 -15.72 12.28 2.47
C ILE A 51 -15.20 12.77 1.13
N ARG A 52 -14.16 13.62 1.08
CA ARG A 52 -13.55 14.12 -0.16
C ARG A 52 -12.75 13.04 -0.90
N TYR A 53 -12.34 11.98 -0.20
CA TYR A 53 -11.56 10.86 -0.74
C TYR A 53 -12.40 9.61 -0.97
N TYR A 54 -13.74 9.73 -0.94
CA TYR A 54 -14.68 8.63 -1.17
C TYR A 54 -14.42 7.83 -2.46
N PHE A 55 -13.82 8.45 -3.47
CA PHE A 55 -13.55 7.82 -4.77
C PHE A 55 -12.38 6.82 -4.70
N LEU A 56 -11.53 6.91 -3.69
CA LEU A 56 -10.32 6.10 -3.55
C LEU A 56 -10.62 4.82 -2.79
N GLN A 57 -11.11 3.81 -3.51
CA GLN A 57 -11.49 2.50 -2.95
C GLN A 57 -10.89 1.35 -3.78
N ASP A 58 -10.95 0.15 -3.21
CA ASP A 58 -10.61 -1.12 -3.86
C ASP A 58 -9.24 -1.10 -4.58
N GLU A 59 -9.18 -1.58 -5.82
CA GLU A 59 -7.97 -1.67 -6.63
C GLU A 59 -7.30 -0.31 -6.90
N TYR A 60 -8.05 0.78 -6.83
CA TYR A 60 -7.51 2.11 -7.15
C TYR A 60 -6.65 2.67 -6.03
N VAL A 61 -6.83 2.20 -4.79
CA VAL A 61 -5.93 2.49 -3.66
C VAL A 61 -4.52 2.02 -4.02
N GLU A 62 -4.38 0.77 -4.44
CA GLU A 62 -3.08 0.16 -4.77
C GLU A 62 -2.45 0.77 -6.02
N LYS A 63 -3.26 1.05 -7.05
CA LYS A 63 -2.77 1.71 -8.27
C LYS A 63 -2.23 3.11 -7.96
N LEU A 64 -2.96 3.89 -7.14
CA LEU A 64 -2.54 5.23 -6.76
C LEU A 64 -1.28 5.21 -5.89
N ALA A 65 -1.20 4.29 -4.91
CA ALA A 65 -0.03 4.12 -4.06
C ALA A 65 1.20 3.70 -4.88
N SER A 66 1.03 2.81 -5.86
CA SER A 66 2.10 2.36 -6.74
C SER A 66 2.76 3.50 -7.52
N ILE A 67 1.98 4.49 -7.99
CA ILE A 67 2.53 5.67 -8.69
C ILE A 67 3.38 6.51 -7.72
N TYR A 68 2.90 6.73 -6.49
CA TYR A 68 3.67 7.47 -5.49
C TYR A 68 4.98 6.75 -5.15
N ILE A 69 4.92 5.46 -4.81
CA ILE A 69 6.09 4.66 -4.40
C ILE A 69 7.17 4.68 -5.47
N LYS A 70 6.81 4.58 -6.75
CA LYS A 70 7.76 4.67 -7.88
C LYS A 70 8.48 6.01 -7.94
N ASN A 71 7.86 7.08 -7.44
CA ASN A 71 8.34 8.46 -7.54
C ASN A 71 8.64 9.08 -6.17
N GLU A 72 8.65 8.30 -5.08
CA GLU A 72 8.67 8.81 -3.70
C GLU A 72 9.90 9.69 -3.45
N GLY A 73 11.10 9.20 -3.75
CA GLY A 73 12.34 9.96 -3.55
C GLY A 73 12.37 11.30 -4.31
N PRO A 74 12.10 11.34 -5.62
CA PRO A 74 12.00 12.58 -6.37
C PRO A 74 10.90 13.53 -5.84
N LEU A 75 9.72 13.02 -5.49
CA LEU A 75 8.62 13.83 -4.95
C LEU A 75 8.95 14.43 -3.58
N GLU A 76 9.57 13.65 -2.69
CA GLU A 76 10.02 14.14 -1.37
C GLU A 76 11.03 15.28 -1.50
N LYS A 77 11.97 15.20 -2.45
CA LYS A 77 12.92 16.30 -2.73
C LYS A 77 12.24 17.59 -3.19
N LEU A 78 11.07 17.47 -3.80
CA LEU A 78 10.23 18.60 -4.22
C LEU A 78 9.26 19.07 -3.13
N GLY A 79 9.34 18.50 -1.91
CA GLY A 79 8.43 18.82 -0.81
C GLY A 79 7.00 18.29 -1.02
N ILE A 80 6.83 17.30 -1.91
CA ILE A 80 5.54 16.66 -2.15
C ILE A 80 5.47 15.42 -1.27
N ASP A 81 4.87 15.59 -0.09
CA ASP A 81 4.60 14.49 0.83
C ASP A 81 3.39 13.64 0.36
N PRO A 82 3.13 12.48 1.01
CA PRO A 82 2.02 11.63 0.61
C PRO A 82 0.65 12.32 0.67
N LYS A 83 0.41 13.22 1.64
CA LYS A 83 -0.87 13.92 1.77
C LYS A 83 -1.07 14.88 0.61
N LYS A 84 -0.01 15.61 0.25
CA LYS A 84 -0.01 16.52 -0.89
C LYS A 84 -0.23 15.78 -2.21
N TYR A 85 0.38 14.61 -2.35
CA TYR A 85 0.13 13.75 -3.51
C TYR A 85 -1.34 13.30 -3.59
N LEU A 86 -1.95 12.91 -2.47
CA LEU A 86 -3.38 12.54 -2.43
C LEU A 86 -4.28 13.74 -2.80
N GLU A 87 -3.94 14.97 -2.40
CA GLU A 87 -4.65 16.18 -2.87
C GLU A 87 -4.62 16.30 -4.40
N TYR A 88 -3.48 16.06 -5.05
CA TYR A 88 -3.40 16.09 -6.51
C TYR A 88 -4.26 15.01 -7.17
N ALA A 89 -4.36 13.83 -6.56
CA ALA A 89 -5.23 12.76 -7.03
C ALA A 89 -6.71 13.18 -6.94
N ARG A 90 -7.12 13.76 -5.80
CA ARG A 90 -8.47 14.31 -5.61
C ARG A 90 -8.79 15.39 -6.63
N ASP A 91 -7.90 16.38 -6.77
CA ASP A 91 -8.11 17.50 -7.70
C ASP A 91 -8.17 17.03 -9.17
N SER A 92 -7.45 15.96 -9.51
CA SER A 92 -7.54 15.34 -10.85
C SER A 92 -8.88 14.64 -11.05
N PHE A 93 -9.37 13.93 -10.04
CA PHE A 93 -10.68 13.27 -10.08
C PHE A 93 -11.84 14.28 -10.13
N ASP A 94 -11.75 15.36 -9.35
CA ASP A 94 -12.75 16.43 -9.37
C ASP A 94 -12.80 17.14 -10.73
N ARG A 95 -11.66 17.36 -11.37
CA ARG A 95 -11.62 17.87 -12.76
C ARG A 95 -12.30 16.93 -13.74
N TYR A 96 -12.05 15.62 -13.64
CA TYR A 96 -12.76 14.64 -14.46
C TYR A 96 -14.28 14.73 -14.28
N LYS A 97 -14.77 14.80 -13.03
CA LYS A 97 -16.21 14.93 -12.75
C LYS A 97 -16.82 16.21 -13.32
N GLN A 98 -16.10 17.33 -13.26
CA GLN A 98 -16.55 18.60 -13.83
C GLN A 98 -16.68 18.51 -15.36
N LEU A 99 -15.73 17.85 -16.03
CA LEU A 99 -15.75 17.65 -17.48
C LEU A 99 -16.87 16.70 -17.93
N ASP A 100 -17.08 15.62 -17.18
CA ASP A 100 -18.04 14.55 -17.52
C ASP A 100 -19.43 14.75 -16.89
N LYS A 101 -19.66 15.90 -16.22
CA LYS A 101 -20.92 16.27 -15.51
C LYS A 101 -21.44 15.16 -14.58
N LYS A 102 -20.52 14.47 -13.90
CA LYS A 102 -20.86 13.33 -13.02
C LYS A 102 -21.48 13.76 -11.70
N MET A 103 -22.24 12.85 -11.11
CA MET A 103 -22.83 13.04 -9.79
C MET A 103 -21.75 13.22 -8.69
N PRO A 104 -22.04 14.00 -7.64
CA PRO A 104 -21.03 14.45 -6.67
C PRO A 104 -20.36 13.32 -5.84
N LEU A 105 -20.86 12.07 -5.88
CA LEU A 105 -20.36 10.93 -5.09
C LEU A 105 -20.20 9.62 -5.88
N GLU A 106 -19.95 9.67 -7.20
CA GLU A 106 -19.61 8.45 -7.95
C GLU A 106 -18.19 7.94 -7.62
N PRO A 107 -18.02 6.67 -7.19
CA PRO A 107 -16.70 6.13 -6.90
C PRO A 107 -15.84 6.06 -8.18
N MET A 108 -14.53 5.93 -8.00
CA MET A 108 -13.62 5.80 -9.13
C MET A 108 -13.95 4.54 -9.94
N ASN A 109 -14.05 4.73 -11.25
CA ASN A 109 -14.16 3.67 -12.24
C ASN A 109 -12.99 3.75 -13.24
N LYS A 110 -12.94 2.81 -14.19
CA LYS A 110 -11.87 2.75 -15.18
C LYS A 110 -11.67 4.07 -15.93
N LYS A 111 -12.74 4.72 -16.40
CA LYS A 111 -12.62 5.97 -17.18
C LYS A 111 -12.06 7.11 -16.35
N SER A 112 -12.56 7.29 -15.13
CA SER A 112 -12.02 8.30 -14.22
C SER A 112 -10.58 7.98 -13.80
N TRP A 113 -10.26 6.71 -13.60
CA TRP A 113 -8.90 6.28 -13.27
C TRP A 113 -7.94 6.61 -14.41
N ASP A 114 -8.28 6.26 -15.65
CA ASP A 114 -7.44 6.56 -16.82
C ASP A 114 -7.14 8.08 -16.90
N HIS A 115 -8.11 8.93 -16.56
CA HIS A 115 -7.90 10.39 -16.48
C HIS A 115 -6.98 10.80 -15.32
N VAL A 116 -7.23 10.27 -14.11
CA VAL A 116 -6.42 10.59 -12.91
C VAL A 116 -4.99 10.12 -13.09
N GLU A 117 -4.78 8.89 -13.53
CA GLU A 117 -3.46 8.30 -13.80
C GLU A 117 -2.70 9.13 -14.82
N LYS A 118 -3.32 9.50 -15.94
CA LYS A 118 -2.71 10.37 -16.94
C LYS A 118 -2.31 11.72 -16.35
N SER A 119 -3.23 12.36 -15.63
CA SER A 119 -3.01 13.69 -15.03
C SER A 119 -1.88 13.68 -14.00
N LEU A 120 -1.81 12.65 -13.16
CA LEU A 120 -0.76 12.49 -12.16
C LEU A 120 0.60 12.23 -12.80
N ASN A 121 0.68 11.32 -13.77
CA ASN A 121 1.94 11.05 -14.46
C ASN A 121 2.44 12.30 -15.22
N GLU A 122 1.56 13.02 -15.92
CA GLU A 122 1.93 14.27 -16.58
C GLU A 122 2.42 15.35 -15.59
N LEU A 123 1.76 15.47 -14.43
CA LEU A 123 2.19 16.40 -13.38
C LEU A 123 3.58 16.02 -12.87
N ILE A 124 3.79 14.76 -12.53
CA ILE A 124 5.07 14.25 -12.03
C ILE A 124 6.16 14.49 -13.09
N THR A 125 5.95 14.10 -14.34
CA THR A 125 6.92 14.33 -15.42
C THR A 125 7.31 15.80 -15.54
N LYS A 126 6.33 16.72 -15.59
CA LYS A 126 6.60 18.16 -15.69
C LYS A 126 7.34 18.73 -14.49
N LEU A 127 7.01 18.25 -13.28
CA LEU A 127 7.72 18.64 -12.06
C LEU A 127 9.18 18.17 -12.10
N LEU A 128 9.41 16.92 -12.49
CA LEU A 128 10.75 16.36 -12.58
C LEU A 128 11.57 17.06 -13.66
N GLU A 129 11.01 17.30 -14.84
CA GLU A 129 11.69 18.05 -15.92
C GLU A 129 12.08 19.47 -15.49
N LYS A 130 11.21 20.14 -14.72
CA LYS A 130 11.43 21.53 -14.31
C LYS A 130 12.45 21.66 -13.18
N PHE A 131 12.47 20.71 -12.25
CA PHE A 131 13.19 20.85 -10.97
C PHE A 131 14.27 19.79 -10.72
N SER A 132 14.43 18.78 -11.57
CA SER A 132 15.51 17.77 -11.44
C SER A 132 16.79 18.15 -12.19
N LYS A 133 17.04 19.45 -12.38
CA LYS A 133 18.29 19.97 -12.96
C LYS A 133 19.37 20.13 -11.90
#